data_AF-A0A7R9ZF30-F1
#
_entry.id   AF-A0A7R9ZF30-F1
#
_cell.length_a   1.000
_cell.length_b   1.000
_cell.length_c   1.000
_cell.angle_alpha   90.00
_cell.angle_beta   90.00
_cell.angle_gamma   90.00
#
_symmetry.space_group_name_H-M   'P 1'
#
loop_
_entity.id
_entity.type
_entity.pdbx_description
1 polymer ?
#
loop_
_entity_poly.entity_id
_entity_poly.type
_entity_poly.pdbx_seq_one_letter_code
_entity_poly.pdbx_strand_id
1 'polypeptide(L)'
;IKCEKVLNALLIIDSLCENAVHLLSHHELNLVLRLKSLRWTIRHGTSSFAPVALMFYSAVLCGHLGGYKEALKYGEIAESLAEEYPYTFAKTCLMSLLFVKHWSAPLHCCLKPALDAYQIGMESGSLHTAVNSCNIFCHYALWTGKPLSLVNADFQAYVEQAIENKLEIFSRVMLPSWQLVQNLMGRNSDPSAMSGEVMVEAELRQSTSGGGHLHHLIDFSKMWLLFYFEEHELAWNVIEEGSDFDKVCAGQHIICRRAFCAALVAFALAHKTKKPKWKRRAIKVVKQMSSWCEVGNVNCVHMLHLLEAESAALSGAKDRGQIREKFNRAITTAGRHGFPQDKALANERAGLFFLSIGNDYWAGHYLTEAHKGYLDWEAFSKASQLTIKYADYIPAIESSKLEMVPGVARRAVPFSYGACPKGSKQCINLISKMACAA
;
A
#
# COMPACT_ATOMS: atom_id res chain seq x y z
N ILE A 1 23.12 -26.80 -7.61
CA ILE A 1 24.55 -26.41 -7.54
C ILE A 1 25.29 -27.48 -6.74
N LYS A 2 26.30 -28.14 -7.33
CA LYS A 2 27.15 -29.12 -6.62
C LYS A 2 28.50 -28.55 -6.16
N CYS A 3 28.87 -27.35 -6.62
CA CYS A 3 30.14 -26.70 -6.27
C CYS A 3 30.02 -25.91 -4.96
N GLU A 4 30.71 -26.36 -3.92
CA GLU A 4 30.72 -25.75 -2.58
C GLU A 4 31.20 -24.29 -2.59
N LYS A 5 32.21 -23.96 -3.41
CA LYS A 5 32.70 -22.57 -3.56
C LYS A 5 31.61 -21.62 -4.05
N VAL A 6 30.76 -22.07 -4.97
CA VAL A 6 29.66 -21.26 -5.50
C VAL A 6 28.56 -21.09 -4.44
N LEU A 7 28.27 -22.13 -3.67
CA LEU A 7 27.28 -22.06 -2.60
C LEU A 7 27.71 -21.10 -1.48
N ASN A 8 28.98 -21.16 -1.06
CA ASN A 8 29.54 -20.25 -0.06
C ASN A 8 29.51 -18.79 -0.55
N ALA A 9 29.82 -18.56 -1.82
CA ALA A 9 29.75 -17.22 -2.38
C ALA A 9 28.30 -16.70 -2.51
N LEU A 10 27.31 -17.57 -2.76
CA LEU A 10 25.89 -17.19 -2.72
C LEU A 10 25.42 -16.85 -1.30
N LEU A 11 25.89 -17.57 -0.29
CA LEU A 11 25.62 -17.26 1.12
C LEU A 11 26.17 -15.88 1.50
N ILE A 12 27.41 -15.57 1.09
CA ILE A 12 28.02 -14.25 1.30
C ILE A 12 27.20 -13.16 0.58
N ILE A 13 26.80 -13.39 -0.67
CA ILE A 13 25.95 -12.47 -1.42
C ILE A 13 24.64 -12.21 -0.69
N ASP A 14 23.95 -13.25 -0.19
CA ASP A 14 22.68 -13.08 0.50
C ASP A 14 22.83 -12.27 1.80
N SER A 15 23.86 -12.56 2.60
CA SER A 15 24.16 -11.81 3.82
C SER A 15 24.55 -10.36 3.55
N LEU A 16 25.36 -10.10 2.50
CA LEU A 16 25.69 -8.73 2.07
C LEU A 16 24.45 -8.00 1.57
N CYS A 17 23.55 -8.66 0.85
CA CYS A 17 22.30 -8.06 0.39
C CYS A 17 21.40 -7.65 1.55
N GLU A 18 21.31 -8.45 2.61
CA GLU A 18 20.59 -8.08 3.83
C GLU A 18 21.20 -6.82 4.45
N ASN A 19 22.51 -6.80 4.65
CA ASN A 19 23.19 -5.66 5.26
C ASN A 19 23.20 -4.40 4.37
N ALA A 20 23.25 -4.55 3.04
CA ALA A 20 23.29 -3.43 2.07
C ALA A 20 21.96 -2.68 1.95
N VAL A 21 20.82 -3.36 2.16
CA VAL A 21 19.50 -2.70 2.24
C VAL A 21 19.42 -1.83 3.50
N HIS A 22 20.09 -2.24 4.58
CA HIS A 22 19.92 -1.62 5.92
C HIS A 22 20.91 -0.53 6.26
N LEU A 23 22.19 -0.74 5.96
CA LEU A 23 23.25 0.10 6.51
C LEU A 23 23.69 1.21 5.55
N LEU A 24 23.47 1.03 4.25
CA LEU A 24 24.21 1.80 3.24
C LEU A 24 23.33 2.51 2.21
N SER A 25 22.01 2.28 2.19
CA SER A 25 21.10 2.82 1.16
C SER A 25 21.61 2.56 -0.28
N HIS A 26 22.42 1.51 -0.49
CA HIS A 26 23.06 1.21 -1.77
C HIS A 26 22.19 0.24 -2.56
N HIS A 27 21.05 0.74 -3.05
CA HIS A 27 20.14 -0.02 -3.91
C HIS A 27 20.85 -0.60 -5.16
N GLU A 28 21.84 0.12 -5.69
CA GLU A 28 22.65 -0.32 -6.84
C GLU A 28 23.51 -1.54 -6.49
N LEU A 29 24.12 -1.56 -5.31
CA LEU A 29 24.90 -2.71 -4.85
C LEU A 29 24.00 -3.93 -4.69
N ASN A 30 22.81 -3.77 -4.11
CA ASN A 30 21.84 -4.86 -3.96
C ASN A 30 21.44 -5.43 -5.33
N LEU A 31 21.14 -4.55 -6.30
CA LEU A 31 20.82 -4.93 -7.68
C LEU A 31 21.94 -5.77 -8.32
N VAL A 32 23.18 -5.29 -8.27
CA VAL A 32 24.34 -5.98 -8.86
C VAL A 32 24.55 -7.36 -8.21
N LEU A 33 24.50 -7.43 -6.88
CA LEU A 33 24.69 -8.67 -6.13
C LEU A 33 23.59 -9.71 -6.43
N ARG A 34 22.32 -9.28 -6.49
CA ARG A 34 21.20 -10.18 -6.81
C ARG A 34 21.22 -10.66 -8.26
N LEU A 35 21.58 -9.80 -9.22
CA LEU A 35 21.77 -10.22 -10.62
C LEU A 35 22.95 -11.20 -10.78
N LYS A 36 24.00 -11.05 -9.97
CA LYS A 36 25.09 -12.03 -9.92
C LYS A 36 24.62 -13.38 -9.38
N SER A 37 23.81 -13.38 -8.31
CA SER A 37 23.18 -14.59 -7.77
C SER A 37 22.32 -15.31 -8.82
N LEU A 38 21.51 -14.57 -9.58
CA LEU A 38 20.73 -15.11 -10.68
C LEU A 38 21.62 -15.73 -11.77
N ARG A 39 22.66 -15.01 -12.20
CA ARG A 39 23.60 -15.51 -13.22
C ARG A 39 24.24 -16.83 -12.81
N TRP A 40 24.60 -16.98 -11.54
CA TRP A 40 25.17 -18.22 -11.02
C TRP A 40 24.14 -19.34 -10.90
N THR A 41 22.90 -19.03 -10.53
CA THR A 41 21.79 -19.98 -10.56
C THR A 41 21.56 -20.53 -11.97
N ILE A 42 21.60 -19.67 -12.99
CA ILE A 42 21.45 -20.08 -14.40
C ILE A 42 22.62 -20.96 -14.85
N ARG A 43 23.87 -20.59 -14.51
CA ARG A 43 25.07 -21.31 -14.97
C ARG A 43 25.35 -22.62 -14.23
N HIS A 44 25.03 -22.71 -12.95
CA HIS A 44 25.43 -23.82 -12.09
C HIS A 44 24.25 -24.65 -11.55
N GLY A 45 23.03 -24.31 -11.96
CA GLY A 45 21.77 -24.93 -11.53
C GLY A 45 21.19 -24.32 -10.26
N THR A 46 20.06 -24.86 -9.79
CA THR A 46 19.32 -24.35 -8.63
C THR A 46 20.01 -24.64 -7.29
N SER A 47 19.75 -23.80 -6.30
CA SER A 47 20.15 -23.96 -4.90
C SER A 47 19.09 -23.32 -4.02
N SER A 48 19.25 -23.38 -2.70
CA SER A 48 18.36 -22.70 -1.74
C SER A 48 18.25 -21.18 -1.97
N PHE A 49 19.20 -20.55 -2.67
CA PHE A 49 19.18 -19.11 -2.97
C PHE A 49 18.49 -18.76 -4.30
N ALA A 50 18.19 -19.75 -5.13
CA ALA A 50 17.53 -19.55 -6.42
C ALA A 50 16.15 -18.86 -6.31
N PRO A 51 15.27 -19.22 -5.34
CA PRO A 51 13.99 -18.54 -5.15
C PRO A 51 14.13 -17.02 -4.98
N VAL A 52 15.04 -16.58 -4.11
CA VAL A 52 15.26 -15.16 -3.81
C VAL A 52 15.82 -14.43 -5.03
N ALA A 53 16.75 -15.05 -5.76
CA ALA A 53 17.33 -14.46 -6.97
C ALA A 53 16.29 -14.27 -8.09
N LEU A 54 15.42 -15.27 -8.31
CA LEU A 54 14.34 -15.21 -9.29
C LEU A 54 13.26 -14.20 -8.88
N MET A 55 12.89 -14.16 -7.60
CA MET A 55 11.92 -13.19 -7.09
C MET A 55 12.45 -11.75 -7.19
N PHE A 56 13.74 -11.53 -6.92
CA PHE A 56 14.36 -10.23 -7.14
C PHE A 56 14.31 -9.81 -8.61
N TYR A 57 14.61 -10.73 -9.52
CA TYR A 57 14.53 -10.45 -10.95
C TYR A 57 13.11 -10.11 -11.39
N SER A 58 12.11 -10.82 -10.86
CA SER A 58 10.70 -10.48 -11.03
C SER A 58 10.38 -9.06 -10.53
N ALA A 59 10.84 -8.68 -9.34
CA ALA A 59 10.67 -7.33 -8.81
C ALA A 59 11.32 -6.24 -9.71
N VAL A 60 12.51 -6.50 -10.28
CA VAL A 60 13.16 -5.58 -11.22
C VAL A 60 12.36 -5.43 -12.51
N LEU A 61 11.87 -6.54 -13.06
CA LEU A 61 11.03 -6.53 -14.26
C LEU A 61 9.76 -5.71 -14.04
N CYS A 62 9.12 -5.89 -12.88
CA CYS A 62 7.88 -5.20 -12.51
C CYS A 62 8.11 -3.70 -12.25
N GLY A 63 9.09 -3.36 -11.42
CA GLY A 63 9.30 -1.99 -10.95
C GLY A 63 10.04 -1.08 -11.91
N HIS A 64 10.98 -1.61 -12.70
CA HIS A 64 11.94 -0.79 -13.47
C HIS A 64 11.90 -1.00 -14.98
N LEU A 65 11.52 -2.20 -15.44
CA LEU A 65 11.57 -2.55 -16.87
C LEU A 65 10.18 -2.61 -17.53
N GLY A 66 9.09 -2.45 -16.76
CA GLY A 66 7.72 -2.50 -17.27
C GLY A 66 7.28 -3.87 -17.80
N GLY A 67 8.04 -4.93 -17.52
CA GLY A 67 7.76 -6.31 -17.94
C GLY A 67 6.85 -7.04 -16.97
N TYR A 68 5.61 -6.55 -16.79
CA TYR A 68 4.68 -7.07 -15.77
C TYR A 68 4.33 -8.55 -15.96
N LYS A 69 4.07 -8.98 -17.21
CA LYS A 69 3.71 -10.37 -17.51
C LYS A 69 4.88 -11.32 -17.24
N GLU A 70 6.07 -10.91 -17.64
CA GLU A 70 7.30 -11.65 -17.39
C GLU A 70 7.60 -11.69 -15.88
N ALA A 71 7.42 -10.57 -15.17
CA ALA A 71 7.58 -10.51 -13.73
C ALA A 71 6.69 -11.53 -13.04
N LEU A 72 5.39 -11.58 -13.35
CA LEU A 72 4.47 -12.56 -12.76
C LEU A 72 4.96 -14.00 -12.99
N LYS A 73 5.36 -14.34 -14.21
CA LYS A 73 5.90 -15.67 -14.54
C LYS A 73 7.12 -16.04 -13.69
N TYR A 74 8.11 -15.14 -13.57
CA TYR A 74 9.29 -15.41 -12.74
C TYR A 74 8.96 -15.43 -11.24
N GLY A 75 7.96 -14.65 -10.80
CA GLY A 75 7.46 -14.64 -9.44
C GLY A 75 6.83 -15.99 -9.06
N GLU A 76 5.97 -16.54 -9.91
CA GLU A 76 5.35 -17.85 -9.72
C GLU A 76 6.39 -18.99 -9.67
N ILE A 77 7.39 -18.95 -10.56
CA ILE A 77 8.50 -19.92 -10.52
C ILE A 77 9.26 -19.82 -9.20
N ALA A 78 9.55 -18.59 -8.76
CA ALA A 78 10.25 -18.35 -7.50
C ALA A 78 9.45 -18.81 -6.28
N GLU A 79 8.14 -18.54 -6.24
CA GLU A 79 7.26 -19.04 -5.16
C GLU A 79 7.19 -20.57 -5.15
N SER A 80 7.02 -21.20 -6.31
CA SER A 80 7.01 -22.66 -6.41
C SER A 80 8.33 -23.29 -5.95
N LEU A 81 9.46 -22.69 -6.31
CA LEU A 81 10.78 -23.18 -5.90
C LEU A 81 11.02 -22.94 -4.41
N ALA A 82 10.44 -21.89 -3.83
CA ALA A 82 10.57 -21.59 -2.41
C ALA A 82 9.94 -22.67 -1.53
N GLU A 83 8.89 -23.36 -2.00
CA GLU A 83 8.27 -24.49 -1.28
C GLU A 83 9.25 -25.64 -1.01
N GLU A 84 10.31 -25.78 -1.83
CA GLU A 84 11.36 -26.79 -1.68
C GLU A 84 12.47 -26.35 -0.70
N TYR A 85 12.53 -25.07 -0.33
CA TYR A 85 13.63 -24.48 0.44
C TYR A 85 13.14 -23.63 1.63
N PRO A 86 12.93 -24.25 2.80
CA PRO A 86 12.44 -23.55 3.99
C PRO A 86 13.29 -22.33 4.40
N TYR A 87 14.60 -22.40 4.22
CA TYR A 87 15.54 -21.34 4.60
C TYR A 87 15.28 -19.99 3.90
N THR A 88 14.84 -20.01 2.63
CA THR A 88 14.58 -18.79 1.85
C THR A 88 13.11 -18.50 1.64
N PHE A 89 12.22 -19.39 2.09
CA PHE A 89 10.78 -19.26 1.91
C PHE A 89 10.23 -17.91 2.39
N ALA A 90 10.51 -17.53 3.64
CA ALA A 90 10.00 -16.28 4.21
C ALA A 90 10.52 -15.04 3.44
N LYS A 91 11.80 -15.05 3.03
CA LYS A 91 12.41 -13.96 2.25
C LYS A 91 11.75 -13.82 0.87
N THR A 92 11.59 -14.95 0.17
CA THR A 92 10.91 -14.97 -1.14
C THR A 92 9.45 -14.54 -1.03
N CYS A 93 8.75 -15.00 0.01
CA CYS A 93 7.37 -14.60 0.28
C CYS A 93 7.27 -13.08 0.53
N LEU A 94 8.12 -12.52 1.39
CA LEU A 94 8.19 -11.08 1.65
C LEU A 94 8.37 -10.27 0.36
N MET A 95 9.34 -10.66 -0.47
CA MET A 95 9.61 -9.97 -1.74
C MET A 95 8.46 -10.09 -2.75
N SER A 96 7.82 -11.26 -2.81
CA SER A 96 6.62 -11.46 -3.62
C SER A 96 5.52 -10.49 -3.21
N LEU A 97 5.23 -10.42 -1.92
CA LEU A 97 4.20 -9.54 -1.37
C LEU A 97 4.51 -8.07 -1.69
N LEU A 98 5.75 -7.65 -1.47
CA LEU A 98 6.17 -6.27 -1.64
C LEU A 98 6.15 -5.78 -3.09
N PHE A 99 6.51 -6.62 -4.07
CA PHE A 99 6.79 -6.17 -5.45
C PHE A 99 5.95 -6.82 -6.55
N VAL A 100 5.32 -7.97 -6.31
CA VAL A 100 4.79 -8.80 -7.40
C VAL A 100 3.32 -9.16 -7.16
N LYS A 101 3.03 -9.83 -6.04
CA LYS A 101 1.72 -10.46 -5.79
C LYS A 101 0.54 -9.50 -5.86
N HIS A 102 0.71 -8.28 -5.35
CA HIS A 102 -0.32 -7.25 -5.35
C HIS A 102 -0.65 -6.69 -6.74
N TRP A 103 0.14 -7.00 -7.78
CA TRP A 103 -0.17 -6.63 -9.17
C TRP A 103 -1.18 -7.53 -9.83
N SER A 104 -1.39 -8.75 -9.35
CA SER A 104 -2.32 -9.72 -9.95
C SER A 104 -3.34 -10.29 -8.97
N ALA A 105 -3.07 -10.24 -7.67
CA ALA A 105 -3.96 -10.74 -6.64
C ALA A 105 -4.62 -9.59 -5.86
N PRO A 106 -5.87 -9.77 -5.37
CA PRO A 106 -6.50 -8.84 -4.44
C PRO A 106 -5.62 -8.61 -3.21
N LEU A 107 -5.50 -7.36 -2.76
CA LEU A 107 -4.63 -6.97 -1.64
C LEU A 107 -4.97 -7.73 -0.35
N HIS A 108 -6.25 -8.04 -0.15
CA HIS A 108 -6.74 -8.87 0.97
C HIS A 108 -6.08 -10.25 1.03
N CYS A 109 -5.76 -10.86 -0.11
CA CYS A 109 -5.11 -12.17 -0.19
C CYS A 109 -3.64 -12.13 0.24
N CYS A 110 -3.05 -10.94 0.40
CA CYS A 110 -1.67 -10.77 0.84
C CYS A 110 -1.51 -10.70 2.37
N LEU A 111 -2.60 -10.48 3.12
CA LEU A 111 -2.55 -10.33 4.58
C LEU A 111 -2.07 -11.59 5.30
N LYS A 112 -2.69 -12.75 5.00
CA LYS A 112 -2.32 -14.03 5.64
C LYS A 112 -0.89 -14.45 5.28
N PRO A 113 -0.47 -14.45 4.00
CA PRO A 113 0.93 -14.71 3.65
C PRO A 113 1.93 -13.79 4.35
N ALA A 114 1.60 -12.52 4.58
CA ALA A 114 2.47 -11.60 5.33
C ALA A 114 2.64 -12.05 6.80
N LEU A 115 1.56 -12.49 7.46
CA LEU A 115 1.65 -13.06 8.80
C LEU A 115 2.41 -14.39 8.84
N ASP A 116 2.24 -15.24 7.83
CA ASP A 116 2.97 -16.50 7.73
C ASP A 116 4.47 -16.26 7.54
N ALA A 117 4.84 -15.33 6.66
CA ALA A 117 6.24 -14.93 6.46
C ALA A 117 6.85 -14.32 7.74
N TYR A 118 6.05 -13.55 8.51
CA TYR A 118 6.45 -13.05 9.82
C TYR A 118 6.74 -14.20 10.79
N GLN A 119 5.81 -15.16 10.95
CA GLN A 119 5.97 -16.29 11.87
C GLN A 119 7.20 -17.14 11.53
N ILE A 120 7.35 -17.50 10.25
CA ILE A 120 8.51 -18.27 9.77
C ILE A 120 9.80 -17.46 9.97
N GLY A 121 9.77 -16.15 9.74
CA GLY A 121 10.90 -15.25 10.00
C GLY A 121 11.33 -15.26 11.47
N MET A 122 10.38 -15.22 12.41
CA MET A 122 10.65 -15.31 13.84
C MET A 122 11.24 -16.67 14.23
N GLU A 123 10.63 -17.77 13.77
CA GLU A 123 11.06 -19.15 14.09
C GLU A 123 12.45 -19.49 13.52
N SER A 124 12.78 -18.94 12.34
CA SER A 124 14.08 -19.16 11.67
C SER A 124 15.17 -18.18 12.11
N GLY A 125 14.85 -17.19 12.95
CA GLY A 125 15.78 -16.12 13.34
C GLY A 125 16.04 -15.07 12.25
N SER A 126 15.29 -15.08 11.14
CA SER A 126 15.33 -14.04 10.11
C SER A 126 14.52 -12.81 10.55
N LEU A 127 15.03 -12.12 11.58
CA LEU A 127 14.35 -11.01 12.25
C LEU A 127 13.99 -9.85 11.31
N HIS A 128 14.87 -9.53 10.36
CA HIS A 128 14.60 -8.50 9.36
C HIS A 128 13.38 -8.86 8.50
N THR A 129 13.31 -10.10 8.02
CA THR A 129 12.18 -10.59 7.23
C THR A 129 10.90 -10.61 8.07
N ALA A 130 11.01 -10.97 9.36
CA ALA A 130 9.88 -10.91 10.27
C ALA A 130 9.32 -9.48 10.36
N VAL A 131 10.14 -8.50 10.76
CA VAL A 131 9.70 -7.11 10.95
C VAL A 131 9.13 -6.50 9.66
N ASN A 132 9.71 -6.79 8.50
CA ASN A 132 9.18 -6.27 7.24
C ASN A 132 7.88 -6.96 6.81
N SER A 133 7.68 -8.23 7.19
CA SER A 133 6.45 -8.94 6.89
C SER A 133 5.28 -8.42 7.73
N CYS A 134 5.47 -8.14 9.03
CA CYS A 134 4.43 -7.49 9.82
C CYS A 134 4.21 -6.02 9.40
N ASN A 135 5.26 -5.31 8.98
CA ASN A 135 5.13 -3.99 8.37
C ASN A 135 4.18 -4.00 7.16
N ILE A 136 4.38 -4.93 6.21
CA ILE A 136 3.49 -5.10 5.05
C ILE A 136 2.07 -5.43 5.50
N PHE A 137 1.92 -6.34 6.47
CA PHE A 137 0.61 -6.69 7.01
C PHE A 137 -0.14 -5.47 7.53
N CYS A 138 0.49 -4.63 8.37
CA CYS A 138 -0.15 -3.44 8.93
C CYS A 138 -0.54 -2.43 7.85
N HIS A 139 0.35 -2.16 6.89
CA HIS A 139 0.04 -1.28 5.76
C HIS A 139 -1.10 -1.82 4.91
N TYR A 140 -1.11 -3.11 4.60
CA TYR A 140 -2.17 -3.71 3.79
C TYR A 140 -3.49 -3.76 4.56
N ALA A 141 -3.46 -3.99 5.87
CA ALA A 141 -4.63 -3.91 6.74
C ALA A 141 -5.26 -2.51 6.70
N LEU A 142 -4.43 -1.46 6.77
CA LEU A 142 -4.86 -0.08 6.59
C LEU A 142 -5.42 0.17 5.18
N TRP A 143 -4.69 -0.22 4.14
CA TRP A 143 -5.06 0.05 2.74
C TRP A 143 -6.22 -0.79 2.22
N THR A 144 -6.59 -1.86 2.92
CA THR A 144 -7.79 -2.66 2.67
C THR A 144 -8.99 -2.22 3.50
N GLY A 145 -8.84 -1.18 4.34
CA GLY A 145 -9.96 -0.61 5.08
C GLY A 145 -10.44 -1.47 6.25
N LYS A 146 -9.56 -2.26 6.87
CA LYS A 146 -9.90 -2.87 8.15
C LYS A 146 -10.27 -1.77 9.18
N PRO A 147 -11.15 -2.07 10.15
CA PRO A 147 -11.47 -1.15 11.24
C PRO A 147 -10.20 -0.59 11.89
N LEU A 148 -10.10 0.73 12.01
CA LEU A 148 -8.86 1.40 12.43
C LEU A 148 -8.42 1.03 13.86
N SER A 149 -9.34 0.64 14.73
CA SER A 149 -9.03 0.11 16.07
C SER A 149 -8.22 -1.19 16.01
N LEU A 150 -8.54 -2.09 15.09
CA LEU A 150 -7.78 -3.33 14.85
C LEU A 150 -6.42 -3.01 14.25
N VAL A 151 -6.38 -2.12 13.26
CA VAL A 151 -5.12 -1.68 12.64
C VAL A 151 -4.21 -1.00 13.66
N ASN A 152 -4.76 -0.17 14.55
CA ASN A 152 -4.03 0.45 15.65
C ASN A 152 -3.45 -0.59 16.62
N ALA A 153 -4.24 -1.59 17.01
CA ALA A 153 -3.78 -2.66 17.89
C ALA A 153 -2.65 -3.48 17.24
N ASP A 154 -2.75 -3.77 15.94
CA ASP A 154 -1.71 -4.46 15.17
C ASP A 154 -0.41 -3.63 15.14
N PHE A 155 -0.49 -2.33 14.80
CA PHE A 155 0.68 -1.44 14.82
C PHE A 155 1.34 -1.39 16.20
N GLN A 156 0.55 -1.17 17.25
CA GLN A 156 1.04 -1.12 18.62
C GLN A 156 1.77 -2.41 19.00
N ALA A 157 1.13 -3.57 18.78
CA ALA A 157 1.68 -4.86 19.16
C ALA A 157 3.01 -5.16 18.44
N TYR A 158 3.09 -4.92 17.13
CA TYR A 158 4.31 -5.21 16.36
C TYR A 158 5.43 -4.20 16.62
N VAL A 159 5.12 -2.93 16.90
CA VAL A 159 6.12 -1.95 17.30
C VAL A 159 6.68 -2.28 18.69
N GLU A 160 5.82 -2.57 19.67
CA GLU A 160 6.24 -3.00 21.02
C GLU A 160 7.14 -4.24 20.95
N GLN A 161 6.71 -5.25 20.19
CA GLN A 161 7.49 -6.47 20.02
C GLN A 161 8.85 -6.21 19.33
N ALA A 162 8.90 -5.35 18.32
CA ALA A 162 10.17 -5.00 17.69
C ALA A 162 11.13 -4.32 18.67
N ILE A 163 10.61 -3.45 19.56
CA ILE A 163 11.41 -2.83 20.63
C ILE A 163 11.94 -3.89 21.60
N GLU A 164 11.08 -4.80 22.08
CA GLU A 164 11.46 -5.90 22.99
C GLU A 164 12.57 -6.79 22.39
N ASN A 165 12.55 -6.98 21.07
CA ASN A 165 13.55 -7.77 20.34
C ASN A 165 14.79 -6.95 19.91
N LYS A 166 14.93 -5.69 20.36
CA LYS A 166 16.04 -4.78 20.00
C LYS A 166 16.11 -4.46 18.49
N LEU A 167 14.95 -4.42 17.84
CA LEU A 167 14.75 -4.13 16.42
C LEU A 167 14.06 -2.77 16.20
N GLU A 168 14.15 -1.85 17.18
CA GLU A 168 13.49 -0.53 17.16
C GLU A 168 13.79 0.26 15.87
N ILE A 169 15.03 0.21 15.37
CA ILE A 169 15.41 0.88 14.12
C ILE A 169 14.55 0.43 12.93
N PHE A 170 14.12 -0.84 12.92
CA PHE A 170 13.30 -1.43 11.87
C PHE A 170 11.80 -1.18 12.06
N SER A 171 11.32 -0.86 13.26
CA SER A 171 9.91 -0.51 13.48
C SER A 171 9.59 0.93 13.14
N ARG A 172 10.60 1.81 13.00
CA ARG A 172 10.43 3.23 12.65
C ARG A 172 9.64 3.48 11.37
N VAL A 173 9.74 2.58 10.38
CA VAL A 173 8.98 2.66 9.12
C VAL A 173 7.47 2.44 9.31
N MET A 174 7.04 1.90 10.44
CA MET A 174 5.61 1.74 10.77
C MET A 174 5.01 2.99 11.41
N LEU A 175 5.83 3.83 12.06
CA LEU A 175 5.36 4.97 12.85
C LEU A 175 4.54 5.99 12.03
N PRO A 176 4.89 6.34 10.78
CA PRO A 176 4.10 7.30 10.00
C PRO A 176 2.66 6.82 9.75
N SER A 177 2.52 5.56 9.35
CA SER A 177 1.21 4.96 9.11
C SER A 177 0.43 4.74 10.40
N TRP A 178 1.10 4.43 11.51
CA TRP A 178 0.45 4.33 12.81
C TRP A 178 -0.05 5.70 13.29
N GLN A 179 0.73 6.77 13.15
CA GLN A 179 0.29 8.13 13.48
C GLN A 179 -0.87 8.60 12.57
N LEU A 180 -0.86 8.25 11.29
CA LEU A 180 -2.01 8.44 10.38
C LEU A 180 -3.28 7.77 10.94
N VAL A 181 -3.17 6.53 11.45
CA VAL A 181 -4.29 5.83 12.10
C VAL A 181 -4.77 6.59 13.35
N GLN A 182 -3.87 7.02 14.23
CA GLN A 182 -4.25 7.79 15.44
C GLN A 182 -5.02 9.07 15.07
N ASN A 183 -4.54 9.80 14.06
CA ASN A 183 -5.17 11.02 13.58
C ASN A 183 -6.57 10.78 13.01
N LEU A 184 -6.76 9.73 12.21
CA LEU A 184 -8.06 9.37 11.67
C LEU A 184 -9.04 8.93 12.77
N MET A 185 -8.55 8.25 13.81
CA MET A 185 -9.33 7.81 14.97
C MET A 185 -9.72 8.94 15.95
N GLY A 186 -9.30 10.19 15.73
CA GLY A 186 -9.64 11.30 16.65
C GLY A 186 -8.76 11.40 17.88
N ARG A 187 -7.58 10.78 17.88
CA ARG A 187 -6.63 10.80 19.00
C ARG A 187 -5.56 11.89 18.86
N ASN A 188 -5.73 12.81 17.91
CA ASN A 188 -4.87 13.97 17.72
C ASN A 188 -5.73 15.23 17.67
N SER A 189 -5.30 16.29 18.36
CA SER A 189 -6.00 17.58 18.38
C SER A 189 -5.96 18.29 17.02
N ASP A 190 -4.88 18.09 16.25
CA ASP A 190 -4.81 18.46 14.84
C ASP A 190 -4.76 17.18 13.98
N PRO A 191 -5.90 16.74 13.43
CA PRO A 191 -5.96 15.55 12.60
C PRO A 191 -5.11 15.63 11.32
N SER A 192 -4.73 16.82 10.86
CA SER A 192 -3.92 17.00 9.65
C SER A 192 -2.41 16.95 9.89
N ALA A 193 -1.98 17.12 11.14
CA ALA A 193 -0.57 17.16 11.52
C ALA A 193 0.07 15.77 11.52
N MET A 194 1.21 15.62 10.85
CA MET A 194 2.00 14.38 10.84
C MET A 194 2.88 14.24 12.11
N SER A 195 2.37 14.61 13.28
CA SER A 195 3.06 14.52 14.58
C SER A 195 2.04 14.36 15.70
N GLY A 196 2.37 13.57 16.71
CA GLY A 196 1.49 13.27 17.84
C GLY A 196 2.17 12.30 18.82
N GLU A 197 1.36 11.52 19.53
CA GLU A 197 1.85 10.59 20.57
C GLU A 197 2.82 9.53 20.05
N VAL A 198 2.63 9.04 18.82
CA VAL A 198 3.40 7.93 18.25
C VAL A 198 4.71 8.40 17.64
N MET A 199 4.75 9.62 17.09
CA MET A 199 5.96 10.16 16.47
C MET A 199 5.97 11.69 16.40
N VAL A 200 7.18 12.24 16.31
CA VAL A 200 7.44 13.64 15.96
C VAL A 200 8.11 13.69 14.59
N GLU A 201 7.54 14.45 13.64
CA GLU A 201 8.00 14.47 12.24
C GLU A 201 9.48 14.86 12.12
N ALA A 202 9.88 15.94 12.80
CA ALA A 202 11.24 16.45 12.73
C ALA A 202 12.27 15.44 13.27
N GLU A 203 11.98 14.81 14.40
CA GLU A 203 12.85 13.82 15.04
C GLU A 203 12.99 12.57 14.15
N LEU A 204 11.87 12.06 13.63
CA LEU A 204 11.88 10.87 12.80
C LEU A 204 12.64 11.10 11.49
N ARG A 205 12.51 12.28 10.87
CA ARG A 205 13.28 12.65 9.67
C ARG A 205 14.78 12.73 9.93
N GLN A 206 15.19 13.29 11.08
CA GLN A 206 16.59 13.37 11.49
C GLN A 206 17.18 12.00 11.82
N SER A 207 16.34 11.03 12.17
CA SER A 207 16.76 9.68 12.56
C SER A 207 17.35 8.84 11.42
N THR A 208 17.25 9.30 10.16
CA THR A 208 17.83 8.65 8.99
C THR A 208 18.63 9.64 8.16
N SER A 209 19.90 9.32 7.90
CA SER A 209 20.76 10.12 7.01
C SER A 209 20.30 9.98 5.55
N GLY A 210 19.71 11.04 4.96
CA GLY A 210 19.63 11.20 3.51
C GLY A 210 18.34 10.77 2.78
N GLY A 211 17.14 11.13 3.27
CA GLY A 211 15.95 11.22 2.40
C GLY A 211 15.51 9.91 1.74
N GLY A 212 15.47 8.80 2.49
CA GLY A 212 15.15 7.47 1.96
C GLY A 212 13.67 7.07 2.05
N HIS A 213 13.42 5.75 1.99
CA HIS A 213 12.08 5.15 2.05
C HIS A 213 11.23 5.63 3.24
N LEU A 214 11.83 5.84 4.42
CA LEU A 214 11.12 6.37 5.60
C LEU A 214 10.54 7.76 5.34
N HIS A 215 11.29 8.67 4.71
CA HIS A 215 10.80 10.04 4.41
C HIS A 215 9.60 9.98 3.47
N HIS A 216 9.63 9.08 2.49
CA HIS A 216 8.51 8.85 1.59
C HIS A 216 7.26 8.27 2.29
N LEU A 217 7.44 7.44 3.32
CA LEU A 217 6.31 6.97 4.15
C LEU A 217 5.71 8.10 4.98
N ILE A 218 6.54 9.00 5.52
CA ILE A 218 6.09 10.23 6.19
C ILE A 218 5.32 11.10 5.21
N ASP A 219 5.88 11.39 4.05
CA ASP A 219 5.26 12.24 3.02
C ASP A 219 3.95 11.65 2.52
N PHE A 220 3.90 10.34 2.28
CA PHE A 220 2.68 9.65 1.87
C PHE A 220 1.59 9.74 2.94
N SER A 221 1.92 9.47 4.21
CA SER A 221 0.97 9.53 5.33
C SER A 221 0.46 10.97 5.54
N LYS A 222 1.36 11.95 5.49
CA LYS A 222 1.06 13.38 5.57
C LYS A 222 0.16 13.86 4.43
N MET A 223 0.51 13.50 3.19
CA MET A 223 -0.32 13.79 2.02
C MET A 223 -1.73 13.21 2.18
N TRP A 224 -1.85 12.00 2.72
CA TRP A 224 -3.14 11.36 2.93
C TRP A 224 -4.02 12.11 3.93
N LEU A 225 -3.44 12.52 5.07
CA LEU A 225 -4.12 13.38 6.05
C LEU A 225 -4.53 14.72 5.44
N LEU A 226 -3.59 15.43 4.82
CA LEU A 226 -3.84 16.73 4.21
C LEU A 226 -4.94 16.65 3.14
N PHE A 227 -4.98 15.57 2.36
CA PHE A 227 -6.07 15.33 1.42
C PHE A 227 -7.42 15.16 2.14
N TYR A 228 -7.50 14.26 3.13
CA TYR A 228 -8.76 14.01 3.84
C TYR A 228 -9.28 15.24 4.56
N PHE A 229 -8.39 16.07 5.10
CA PHE A 229 -8.76 17.29 5.82
C PHE A 229 -8.79 18.54 4.92
N GLU A 230 -8.82 18.35 3.60
CA GLU A 230 -9.00 19.38 2.57
C GLU A 230 -7.90 20.45 2.46
N GLU A 231 -6.73 20.19 3.02
CA GLU A 231 -5.49 20.99 2.90
C GLU A 231 -4.76 20.71 1.57
N HIS A 232 -5.50 20.85 0.45
CA HIS A 232 -5.07 20.38 -0.86
C HIS A 232 -3.81 21.08 -1.40
N GLU A 233 -3.62 22.37 -1.13
CA GLU A 233 -2.40 23.09 -1.52
C GLU A 233 -1.17 22.54 -0.79
N LEU A 234 -1.27 22.29 0.52
CA LEU A 234 -0.19 21.70 1.31
C LEU A 234 0.08 20.26 0.88
N ALA A 235 -0.98 19.47 0.63
CA ALA A 235 -0.85 18.10 0.13
C ALA A 235 -0.06 18.07 -1.18
N TRP A 236 -0.29 19.04 -2.07
CA TRP A 236 0.44 19.12 -3.33
C TRP A 236 1.92 19.48 -3.17
N ASN A 237 2.27 20.37 -2.22
CA ASN A 237 3.66 20.69 -1.94
C ASN A 237 4.44 19.44 -1.50
N VAL A 238 3.85 18.63 -0.61
CA VAL A 238 4.44 17.34 -0.18
C VAL A 238 4.62 16.37 -1.36
N ILE A 239 3.66 16.35 -2.31
CA ILE A 239 3.78 15.54 -3.54
C ILE A 239 4.95 16.01 -4.41
N GLU A 240 5.15 17.33 -4.55
CA GLU A 240 6.23 17.91 -5.37
C GLU A 240 7.62 17.73 -4.73
N GLU A 241 7.73 17.85 -3.41
CA GLU A 241 8.98 17.66 -2.67
C GLU A 241 9.50 16.22 -2.80
N GLY A 242 8.63 15.22 -2.75
CA GLY A 242 8.97 13.80 -2.93
C GLY A 242 9.12 13.35 -4.38
N SER A 243 9.90 14.09 -5.20
CA SER A 243 9.97 13.89 -6.66
C SER A 243 10.58 12.54 -7.10
N ASP A 244 11.38 11.89 -6.26
CA ASP A 244 12.00 10.58 -6.49
C ASP A 244 11.22 9.40 -5.89
N PHE A 245 10.01 9.65 -5.33
CA PHE A 245 9.18 8.62 -4.70
C PHE A 245 8.96 7.39 -5.60
N ASP A 246 8.59 7.61 -6.87
CA ASP A 246 8.31 6.52 -7.82
C ASP A 246 9.56 5.68 -8.11
N LYS A 247 10.76 6.28 -8.00
CA LYS A 247 12.04 5.60 -8.16
C LYS A 247 12.37 4.77 -6.91
N VAL A 248 12.23 5.35 -5.72
CA VAL A 248 12.56 4.67 -4.46
C VAL A 248 11.55 3.55 -4.13
N CYS A 249 10.27 3.77 -4.43
CA CYS A 249 9.19 2.80 -4.17
C CYS A 249 8.81 1.98 -5.41
N ALA A 250 9.68 1.93 -6.42
CA ALA A 250 9.41 1.28 -7.70
C ALA A 250 8.87 -0.15 -7.51
N GLY A 251 7.72 -0.44 -8.15
CA GLY A 251 7.05 -1.74 -8.11
C GLY A 251 6.27 -2.05 -6.83
N GLN A 252 6.30 -1.20 -5.80
CA GLN A 252 5.54 -1.39 -4.56
C GLN A 252 4.10 -0.90 -4.69
N HIS A 253 3.16 -1.50 -3.96
CA HIS A 253 1.74 -1.11 -4.01
C HIS A 253 1.50 0.37 -3.63
N ILE A 254 2.35 0.94 -2.77
CA ILE A 254 2.23 2.34 -2.31
C ILE A 254 2.21 3.34 -3.46
N ILE A 255 2.84 3.04 -4.61
CA ILE A 255 2.83 3.91 -5.79
C ILE A 255 1.40 4.07 -6.35
N CYS A 256 0.58 3.01 -6.27
CA CYS A 256 -0.80 3.03 -6.74
C CYS A 256 -1.63 3.95 -5.85
N ARG A 257 -1.48 3.82 -4.53
CA ARG A 257 -2.17 4.68 -3.55
C ARG A 257 -1.71 6.13 -3.62
N ARG A 258 -0.41 6.40 -3.73
CA ARG A 258 0.11 7.76 -3.87
C ARG A 258 -0.42 8.42 -5.13
N ALA A 259 -0.36 7.73 -6.28
CA ALA A 259 -0.87 8.26 -7.54
C ALA A 259 -2.37 8.60 -7.42
N PHE A 260 -3.17 7.70 -6.87
CA PHE A 260 -4.59 7.92 -6.65
C PHE A 260 -4.88 9.17 -5.79
N CYS A 261 -4.23 9.31 -4.63
CA CYS A 261 -4.38 10.50 -3.78
C CYS A 261 -3.92 11.78 -4.50
N ALA A 262 -2.79 11.74 -5.21
CA ALA A 262 -2.29 12.88 -5.98
C ALA A 262 -3.26 13.33 -7.08
N ALA A 263 -3.94 12.38 -7.74
CA ALA A 263 -4.97 12.69 -8.73
C ALA A 263 -6.18 13.38 -8.09
N LEU A 264 -6.65 12.92 -6.92
CA LEU A 264 -7.76 13.52 -6.19
C LEU A 264 -7.42 14.94 -5.71
N VAL A 265 -6.21 15.15 -5.17
CA VAL A 265 -5.71 16.50 -4.82
C VAL A 265 -5.69 17.40 -6.06
N ALA A 266 -5.20 16.90 -7.20
CA ALA A 266 -5.20 17.67 -8.45
C ALA A 266 -6.61 17.98 -8.95
N PHE A 267 -7.58 17.06 -8.82
CA PHE A 267 -8.99 17.33 -9.14
C PHE A 267 -9.57 18.42 -8.23
N ALA A 268 -9.35 18.35 -6.91
CA ALA A 268 -9.79 19.37 -5.97
C ALA A 268 -9.21 20.76 -6.31
N LEU A 269 -7.90 20.84 -6.56
CA LEU A 269 -7.24 22.08 -6.98
C LEU A 269 -7.72 22.60 -8.34
N ALA A 270 -8.08 21.70 -9.27
CA ALA A 270 -8.70 22.09 -10.54
C ALA A 270 -10.09 22.71 -10.33
N HIS A 271 -10.91 22.13 -9.45
CA HIS A 271 -12.22 22.68 -9.09
C HIS A 271 -12.11 24.04 -8.40
N LYS A 272 -11.17 24.19 -7.45
CA LYS A 272 -10.96 25.42 -6.66
C LYS A 272 -10.36 26.56 -7.50
N THR A 273 -9.27 26.28 -8.21
CA THR A 273 -8.49 27.35 -8.89
C THR A 273 -8.85 27.56 -10.35
N LYS A 274 -9.58 26.62 -10.96
CA LYS A 274 -9.90 26.57 -12.41
C LYS A 274 -8.67 26.60 -13.33
N LYS A 275 -7.45 26.38 -12.80
CA LYS A 275 -6.21 26.41 -13.59
C LYS A 275 -6.07 25.10 -14.42
N PRO A 276 -5.85 25.17 -15.74
CA PRO A 276 -5.73 23.99 -16.61
C PRO A 276 -4.59 23.04 -16.24
N LYS A 277 -3.55 23.52 -15.53
CA LYS A 277 -2.42 22.70 -15.08
C LYS A 277 -2.87 21.53 -14.20
N TRP A 278 -3.87 21.75 -13.35
CA TRP A 278 -4.35 20.74 -12.41
C TRP A 278 -5.14 19.63 -13.09
N LYS A 279 -6.03 20.01 -14.03
CA LYS A 279 -6.70 19.06 -14.90
C LYS A 279 -5.70 18.17 -15.64
N ARG A 280 -4.65 18.76 -16.24
CA ARG A 280 -3.60 18.00 -16.93
C ARG A 280 -2.88 17.02 -16.01
N ARG A 281 -2.55 17.42 -14.78
CA ARG A 281 -1.92 16.57 -13.76
C ARG A 281 -2.82 15.39 -13.38
N ALA A 282 -4.09 15.63 -13.09
CA ALA A 282 -5.05 14.58 -12.75
C ALA A 282 -5.25 13.57 -13.91
N ILE A 283 -5.43 14.06 -15.15
CA ILE A 283 -5.64 13.20 -16.33
C ILE A 283 -4.40 12.37 -16.65
N LYS A 284 -3.19 12.86 -16.38
CA LYS A 284 -1.97 12.05 -16.52
C LYS A 284 -2.04 10.80 -15.64
N VAL A 285 -2.48 10.96 -14.40
CA VAL A 285 -2.61 9.84 -13.46
C VAL A 285 -3.76 8.91 -13.84
N VAL A 286 -4.89 9.43 -14.34
CA VAL A 286 -5.99 8.59 -14.87
C VAL A 286 -5.46 7.62 -15.94
N LYS A 287 -4.64 8.11 -16.89
CA LYS A 287 -4.03 7.27 -17.93
C LYS A 287 -3.06 6.24 -17.35
N GLN A 288 -2.24 6.63 -16.38
CA GLN A 288 -1.33 5.71 -15.70
C GLN A 288 -2.09 4.60 -14.97
N MET A 289 -3.14 4.95 -14.23
CA MET A 289 -3.99 3.97 -13.52
C MET A 289 -4.73 3.05 -14.50
N SER A 290 -5.18 3.56 -15.65
CA SER A 290 -5.74 2.76 -16.75
C SER A 290 -4.73 1.72 -17.25
N SER A 291 -3.50 2.14 -17.52
CA SER A 291 -2.45 1.19 -17.96
C SER A 291 -2.16 0.11 -16.93
N TRP A 292 -2.25 0.41 -15.64
CA TRP A 292 -2.09 -0.60 -14.58
C TRP A 292 -3.24 -1.59 -14.55
N CYS A 293 -4.48 -1.13 -14.78
CA CYS A 293 -5.64 -2.01 -14.90
C CYS A 293 -5.53 -2.90 -16.15
N GLU A 294 -5.06 -2.37 -17.28
CA GLU A 294 -4.87 -3.10 -18.54
C GLU A 294 -3.85 -4.24 -18.41
N VAL A 295 -2.80 -4.07 -17.61
CA VAL A 295 -1.83 -5.15 -17.32
C VAL A 295 -2.31 -6.15 -16.27
N GLY A 296 -3.50 -5.94 -15.68
CA GLY A 296 -4.16 -6.87 -14.77
C GLY A 296 -4.18 -6.46 -13.30
N ASN A 297 -3.81 -5.23 -12.94
CA ASN A 297 -3.86 -4.78 -11.54
C ASN A 297 -5.28 -4.57 -11.03
N VAL A 298 -5.81 -5.63 -10.40
CA VAL A 298 -7.16 -5.67 -9.82
C VAL A 298 -7.37 -4.65 -8.70
N ASN A 299 -6.30 -4.25 -8.01
CA ASN A 299 -6.36 -3.31 -6.89
C ASN A 299 -6.47 -1.86 -7.35
N CYS A 300 -6.28 -1.57 -8.63
CA CYS A 300 -6.40 -0.22 -9.20
C CYS A 300 -7.79 0.08 -9.77
N VAL A 301 -8.64 -0.93 -9.95
CA VAL A 301 -9.89 -0.83 -10.71
C VAL A 301 -10.89 0.14 -10.07
N HIS A 302 -11.12 0.04 -8.76
CA HIS A 302 -12.03 0.94 -8.05
C HIS A 302 -11.49 2.37 -7.96
N MET A 303 -10.17 2.52 -7.81
CA MET A 303 -9.50 3.82 -7.86
C MET A 303 -9.70 4.48 -9.23
N LEU A 304 -9.48 3.73 -10.33
CA LEU A 304 -9.70 4.22 -11.69
C LEU A 304 -11.14 4.69 -11.90
N HIS A 305 -12.14 3.90 -11.49
CA HIS A 305 -13.55 4.28 -11.62
C HIS A 305 -13.87 5.62 -10.92
N LEU A 306 -13.31 5.86 -9.73
CA LEU A 306 -13.51 7.14 -9.04
C LEU A 306 -12.81 8.29 -9.77
N LEU A 307 -11.57 8.10 -10.25
CA LEU A 307 -10.88 9.15 -11.01
C LEU A 307 -11.57 9.46 -12.35
N GLU A 308 -12.20 8.47 -12.98
CA GLU A 308 -13.03 8.68 -14.18
C GLU A 308 -14.32 9.46 -13.89
N ALA A 309 -14.91 9.25 -12.70
CA ALA A 309 -16.06 10.02 -12.23
C ALA A 309 -15.68 11.48 -11.97
N GLU A 310 -14.58 11.72 -11.26
CA GLU A 310 -14.00 13.05 -11.03
C GLU A 310 -13.66 13.77 -12.35
N SER A 311 -13.07 13.06 -13.31
CA SER A 311 -12.78 13.61 -14.64
C SER A 311 -14.04 14.06 -15.38
N ALA A 312 -15.13 13.28 -15.28
CA ALA A 312 -16.42 13.62 -15.87
C ALA A 312 -17.07 14.81 -15.16
N ALA A 313 -17.02 14.83 -13.83
CA ALA A 313 -17.50 15.93 -12.98
C ALA A 313 -16.78 17.26 -13.31
N LEU A 314 -15.44 17.23 -13.40
CA LEU A 314 -14.63 18.41 -13.74
C LEU A 314 -14.88 18.93 -15.16
N SER A 315 -15.20 18.03 -16.10
CA SER A 315 -15.49 18.40 -17.49
C SER A 315 -16.88 18.97 -17.69
N GLY A 316 -17.74 18.96 -16.66
CA GLY A 316 -19.08 19.55 -16.71
C GLY A 316 -19.98 18.88 -17.74
N ALA A 317 -19.88 17.54 -17.89
CA ALA A 317 -20.74 16.82 -18.82
C ALA A 317 -22.21 17.18 -18.52
N LYS A 318 -22.95 17.60 -19.56
CA LYS A 318 -24.34 18.09 -19.42
C LYS A 318 -25.28 17.04 -18.82
N ASP A 319 -24.91 15.76 -18.94
CA ASP A 319 -25.67 14.64 -18.40
C ASP A 319 -25.26 14.33 -16.95
N ARG A 320 -26.01 14.91 -16.02
CA ARG A 320 -25.88 14.66 -14.58
C ARG A 320 -26.11 13.19 -14.22
N GLY A 321 -26.97 12.49 -14.96
CA GLY A 321 -27.26 11.07 -14.76
C GLY A 321 -26.04 10.21 -15.08
N GLN A 322 -25.35 10.49 -16.18
CA GLN A 322 -24.12 9.79 -16.53
C GLN A 322 -23.01 9.99 -15.48
N ILE A 323 -22.84 11.20 -14.94
CA ILE A 323 -21.86 11.45 -13.87
C ILE A 323 -22.23 10.66 -12.61
N ARG A 324 -23.53 10.62 -12.25
CA ARG A 324 -24.03 9.80 -11.14
C ARG A 324 -23.67 8.34 -11.32
N GLU A 325 -23.91 7.77 -12.49
CA GLU A 325 -23.61 6.35 -12.76
C GLU A 325 -22.12 6.04 -12.67
N LYS A 326 -21.24 6.97 -13.05
CA LYS A 326 -19.79 6.82 -12.85
C LYS A 326 -19.42 6.77 -11.36
N PHE A 327 -19.98 7.66 -10.55
CA PHE A 327 -19.79 7.60 -9.09
C PHE A 327 -20.37 6.31 -8.49
N ASN A 328 -21.59 5.92 -8.87
CA ASN A 328 -22.21 4.67 -8.41
C ASN A 328 -21.38 3.44 -8.78
N ARG A 329 -20.77 3.43 -9.97
CA ARG A 329 -19.83 2.38 -10.39
C ARG A 329 -18.60 2.35 -9.49
N ALA A 330 -18.01 3.50 -9.16
CA ALA A 330 -16.88 3.59 -8.23
C ALA A 330 -17.24 3.05 -6.84
N ILE A 331 -18.38 3.51 -6.28
CA ILE A 331 -18.93 3.08 -4.98
C ILE A 331 -19.16 1.57 -4.95
N THR A 332 -19.84 1.04 -5.98
CA THR A 332 -20.16 -0.39 -6.09
C THR A 332 -18.90 -1.24 -6.21
N THR A 333 -17.93 -0.80 -7.02
CA THR A 333 -16.68 -1.54 -7.22
C THR A 333 -15.85 -1.56 -5.95
N ALA A 334 -15.67 -0.42 -5.28
CA ALA A 334 -14.95 -0.34 -4.02
C ALA A 334 -15.59 -1.24 -2.95
N GLY A 335 -16.92 -1.20 -2.82
CA GLY A 335 -17.66 -2.07 -1.89
C GLY A 335 -17.52 -3.56 -2.21
N ARG A 336 -17.67 -3.96 -3.49
CA ARG A 336 -17.53 -5.37 -3.90
C ARG A 336 -16.11 -5.90 -3.77
N HIS A 337 -15.11 -5.06 -3.97
CA HIS A 337 -13.70 -5.43 -3.87
C HIS A 337 -13.17 -5.38 -2.43
N GLY A 338 -13.98 -4.96 -1.45
CA GLY A 338 -13.62 -4.98 -0.04
C GLY A 338 -12.90 -3.73 0.46
N PHE A 339 -13.06 -2.57 -0.20
CA PHE A 339 -12.45 -1.29 0.20
C PHE A 339 -13.49 -0.33 0.79
N PRO A 340 -13.95 -0.53 2.04
CA PRO A 340 -15.02 0.29 2.65
C PRO A 340 -14.65 1.77 2.77
N GLN A 341 -13.38 2.07 3.05
CA GLN A 341 -12.85 3.43 3.12
C GLN A 341 -12.88 4.13 1.75
N ASP A 342 -12.59 3.42 0.66
CA ASP A 342 -12.65 3.99 -0.68
C ASP A 342 -14.11 4.11 -1.15
N LYS A 343 -15.00 3.24 -0.67
CA LYS A 343 -16.45 3.39 -0.85
C LYS A 343 -16.95 4.66 -0.14
N ALA A 344 -16.54 4.89 1.10
CA ALA A 344 -16.88 6.11 1.85
C ALA A 344 -16.35 7.36 1.12
N LEU A 345 -15.10 7.33 0.68
CA LEU A 345 -14.50 8.38 -0.11
C LEU A 345 -15.26 8.63 -1.42
N ALA A 346 -15.61 7.60 -2.19
CA ALA A 346 -16.36 7.75 -3.43
C ALA A 346 -17.75 8.36 -3.20
N ASN A 347 -18.42 8.02 -2.09
CA ASN A 347 -19.66 8.67 -1.68
C ASN A 347 -19.42 10.16 -1.35
N GLU A 348 -18.38 10.48 -0.56
CA GLU A 348 -18.06 11.87 -0.24
C GLU A 348 -17.85 12.69 -1.53
N ARG A 349 -17.01 12.18 -2.44
CA ARG A 349 -16.72 12.81 -3.72
C ARG A 349 -17.99 13.04 -4.57
N ALA A 350 -18.89 12.06 -4.62
CA ALA A 350 -20.18 12.19 -5.28
C ALA A 350 -21.05 13.28 -4.64
N GLY A 351 -21.15 13.27 -3.30
CA GLY A 351 -21.90 14.25 -2.53
C GLY A 351 -21.42 15.68 -2.78
N LEU A 352 -20.10 15.90 -2.74
CA LEU A 352 -19.49 17.20 -3.04
C LEU A 352 -19.77 17.68 -4.47
N PHE A 353 -19.76 16.76 -5.45
CA PHE A 353 -20.16 17.10 -6.81
C PHE A 353 -21.62 17.55 -6.89
N PHE A 354 -22.56 16.78 -6.31
CA PHE A 354 -23.98 17.13 -6.36
C PHE A 354 -24.30 18.43 -5.60
N LEU A 355 -23.61 18.67 -4.49
CA LEU A 355 -23.68 19.93 -3.77
C LEU A 355 -23.22 21.11 -4.65
N SER A 356 -22.11 20.94 -5.37
CA SER A 356 -21.56 21.99 -6.25
C SER A 356 -22.48 22.39 -7.41
N ILE A 357 -23.45 21.55 -7.77
CA ILE A 357 -24.43 21.82 -8.83
C ILE A 357 -25.84 22.11 -8.27
N GLY A 358 -25.96 22.32 -6.96
CA GLY A 358 -27.21 22.66 -6.28
C GLY A 358 -28.24 21.53 -6.27
N ASN A 359 -27.81 20.27 -6.17
CA ASN A 359 -28.70 19.11 -6.05
C ASN A 359 -28.65 18.54 -4.63
N ASP A 360 -29.42 19.14 -3.74
CA ASP A 360 -29.40 18.87 -2.30
C ASP A 360 -29.82 17.44 -1.96
N TYR A 361 -30.77 16.87 -2.72
CA TYR A 361 -31.24 15.49 -2.51
C TYR A 361 -30.10 14.47 -2.67
N TRP A 362 -29.40 14.50 -3.80
CA TRP A 362 -28.30 13.57 -4.03
C TRP A 362 -27.07 13.92 -3.17
N ALA A 363 -26.82 15.20 -2.92
CA ALA A 363 -25.77 15.62 -2.01
C ALA A 363 -25.96 15.01 -0.61
N GLY A 364 -27.15 15.16 -0.02
CA GLY A 364 -27.48 14.61 1.30
C GLY A 364 -27.42 13.09 1.34
N HIS A 365 -27.94 12.41 0.33
CA HIS A 365 -27.85 10.95 0.23
C HIS A 365 -26.39 10.47 0.29
N TYR A 366 -25.54 10.98 -0.60
CA TYR A 366 -24.15 10.53 -0.69
C TYR A 366 -23.31 10.96 0.52
N LEU A 367 -23.48 12.18 1.05
CA LEU A 367 -22.75 12.63 2.24
C LEU A 367 -23.13 11.82 3.49
N THR A 368 -24.40 11.43 3.61
CA THR A 368 -24.85 10.55 4.69
C THR A 368 -24.21 9.16 4.60
N GLU A 369 -24.16 8.58 3.40
CA GLU A 369 -23.52 7.27 3.19
C GLU A 369 -21.99 7.33 3.36
N ALA A 370 -21.35 8.44 2.99
CA ALA A 370 -19.95 8.69 3.27
C ALA A 370 -19.68 8.74 4.78
N HIS A 371 -20.48 9.51 5.51
CA HIS A 371 -20.38 9.63 6.97
C HIS A 371 -20.51 8.26 7.66
N LYS A 372 -21.52 7.46 7.31
CA LYS A 372 -21.67 6.08 7.82
C LYS A 372 -20.45 5.22 7.50
N GLY A 373 -19.95 5.29 6.27
CA GLY A 373 -18.77 4.53 5.85
C GLY A 373 -17.50 4.91 6.63
N TYR A 374 -17.31 6.19 6.97
CA TYR A 374 -16.20 6.61 7.83
C TYR A 374 -16.37 6.18 9.29
N LEU A 375 -17.60 6.15 9.81
CA LEU A 375 -17.87 5.59 11.14
C LEU A 375 -17.60 4.08 11.18
N ASP A 376 -18.05 3.33 10.17
CA ASP A 376 -17.81 1.88 10.07
C ASP A 376 -16.31 1.55 9.91
N TRP A 377 -15.56 2.43 9.24
CA TRP A 377 -14.10 2.34 9.16
C TRP A 377 -13.39 2.87 10.41
N GLU A 378 -14.11 3.50 11.34
CA GLU A 378 -13.61 4.12 12.58
C GLU A 378 -12.70 5.34 12.35
N ALA A 379 -12.85 6.01 11.22
CA ALA A 379 -12.20 7.29 10.89
C ALA A 379 -12.99 8.47 11.49
N PHE A 380 -13.10 8.49 12.82
CA PHE A 380 -13.94 9.43 13.57
C PHE A 380 -13.62 10.91 13.33
N SER A 381 -12.35 11.28 13.13
CA SER A 381 -11.99 12.66 12.79
C SER A 381 -12.59 13.09 11.46
N LYS A 382 -12.57 12.20 10.46
CA LYS A 382 -13.11 12.49 9.13
C LYS A 382 -14.64 12.52 9.15
N ALA A 383 -15.28 11.60 9.87
CA ALA A 383 -16.72 11.62 10.10
C ALA A 383 -17.16 12.92 10.81
N SER A 384 -16.46 13.32 11.87
CA SER A 384 -16.71 14.58 12.58
C SER A 384 -16.56 15.80 11.68
N GLN A 385 -15.52 15.84 10.83
CA GLN A 385 -15.34 16.93 9.86
C GLN A 385 -16.56 17.06 8.92
N LEU A 386 -17.07 15.95 8.40
CA LEU A 386 -18.25 15.94 7.53
C LEU A 386 -19.48 16.46 8.26
N THR A 387 -19.73 15.98 9.49
CA THR A 387 -20.88 16.41 10.32
C THR A 387 -20.84 17.91 10.61
N ILE A 388 -19.67 18.46 10.94
CA ILE A 388 -19.52 19.90 11.20
C ILE A 388 -19.77 20.72 9.94
N LYS A 389 -19.22 20.29 8.80
CA LYS A 389 -19.24 21.08 7.55
C LYS A 389 -20.54 20.97 6.78
N TYR A 390 -21.23 19.85 6.88
CA TYR A 390 -22.45 19.54 6.12
C TYR A 390 -23.60 19.13 7.04
N ALA A 391 -23.73 19.81 8.19
CA ALA A 391 -24.73 19.53 9.21
C ALA A 391 -26.17 19.51 8.65
N ASP A 392 -26.47 20.33 7.65
CA ASP A 392 -27.79 20.39 7.00
C ASP A 392 -28.12 19.13 6.17
N TYR A 393 -27.09 18.36 5.79
CA TYR A 393 -27.19 17.22 4.86
C TYR A 393 -26.97 15.87 5.53
N ILE A 394 -26.35 15.87 6.71
CA ILE A 394 -26.03 14.67 7.47
C ILE A 394 -26.97 14.66 8.68
N PRO A 395 -27.88 13.66 8.80
CA PRO A 395 -28.75 13.54 9.95
C PRO A 395 -27.91 13.53 11.23
N ALA A 396 -28.34 14.25 12.27
CA ALA A 396 -27.73 14.15 13.59
C ALA A 396 -27.87 12.70 14.08
N ILE A 397 -26.83 11.90 13.93
CA ILE A 397 -26.77 10.57 14.53
C ILE A 397 -26.46 10.79 16.00
N GLU A 398 -27.31 10.25 16.89
CA GLU A 398 -27.11 10.30 18.34
C GLU A 398 -25.66 9.89 18.68
N SER A 399 -25.01 10.77 19.43
CA SER A 399 -23.60 10.74 19.83
C SER A 399 -23.19 9.56 20.72
N SER A 400 -24.04 8.54 20.89
CA SER A 400 -23.79 7.39 21.77
C SER A 400 -22.67 6.45 21.30
N LYS A 401 -22.16 6.61 20.07
CA LYS A 401 -20.99 5.88 19.54
C LYS A 401 -19.70 6.72 19.47
N LEU A 402 -19.74 7.99 19.86
CA LEU A 402 -18.58 8.90 19.87
C LEU A 402 -17.81 8.87 21.20
N GLU A 403 -18.22 8.06 22.17
CA GLU A 403 -17.44 7.86 23.39
C GLU A 403 -16.14 7.11 23.07
N MET A 404 -15.02 7.76 23.37
CA MET A 404 -13.68 7.17 23.29
C MET A 404 -13.64 5.86 24.07
N VAL A 405 -13.50 4.74 23.38
CA VAL A 405 -13.30 3.44 24.04
C VAL A 405 -11.91 3.43 24.70
N PRO A 406 -11.80 3.35 26.04
CA PRO A 406 -10.51 3.16 26.71
C PRO A 406 -9.93 1.80 26.35
N GLY A 407 -8.61 1.73 26.26
CA GLY A 407 -7.81 0.64 25.69
C GLY A 407 -8.36 -0.78 25.89
N VAL A 408 -8.56 -1.48 24.78
CA VAL A 408 -8.93 -2.90 24.80
C VAL A 408 -7.70 -3.72 25.22
N ALA A 409 -7.90 -4.52 26.26
CA ALA A 409 -6.92 -5.42 26.84
C ALA A 409 -6.35 -6.44 25.83
N ARG A 410 -5.05 -6.74 26.03
CA ARG A 410 -4.27 -7.74 25.32
C ARG A 410 -5.02 -9.06 25.13
N ARG A 411 -5.14 -9.50 23.87
CA ARG A 411 -5.30 -10.91 23.51
C ARG A 411 -4.36 -11.26 22.37
N ALA A 412 -3.30 -11.99 22.70
CA ALA A 412 -2.58 -12.80 21.73
C ALA A 412 -3.46 -14.01 21.40
N VAL A 413 -4.08 -14.03 20.22
CA VAL A 413 -4.71 -15.24 19.66
C VAL A 413 -4.45 -15.26 18.15
N PRO A 414 -4.02 -16.40 17.57
CA PRO A 414 -3.80 -16.53 16.14
C PRO A 414 -5.15 -16.56 15.41
N PHE A 415 -5.43 -15.57 14.57
CA PHE A 415 -6.59 -15.59 13.69
C PHE A 415 -6.37 -16.52 12.49
N SER A 416 -7.26 -17.49 12.34
CA SER A 416 -7.35 -18.36 11.16
C SER A 416 -7.94 -17.58 9.99
N TYR A 417 -7.11 -17.23 9.00
CA TYR A 417 -7.58 -16.71 7.72
C TYR A 417 -7.87 -17.88 6.78
N GLY A 418 -9.08 -17.92 6.21
CA GLY A 418 -9.53 -18.95 5.27
C GLY A 418 -8.67 -19.04 4.01
N ALA A 419 -8.44 -20.27 3.54
CA ALA A 419 -7.58 -20.57 2.41
C ALA A 419 -8.19 -20.16 1.06
N CYS A 420 -7.34 -19.64 0.16
CA CYS A 420 -7.65 -19.43 -1.26
C CYS A 420 -7.29 -20.69 -2.08
N PRO A 421 -8.02 -21.06 -3.14
CA PRO A 421 -7.80 -22.32 -3.86
C PRO A 421 -6.47 -22.34 -4.63
N LYS A 422 -5.70 -23.42 -4.49
CA LYS A 422 -4.40 -23.62 -5.16
C LYS A 422 -4.57 -23.91 -6.66
N GLY A 423 -3.89 -23.14 -7.51
CA GLY A 423 -3.79 -23.36 -8.95
C GLY A 423 -2.61 -24.26 -9.34
N SER A 424 -2.95 -25.49 -9.75
CA SER A 424 -2.30 -26.41 -10.70
C SER A 424 -0.77 -26.60 -10.75
N LYS A 425 -0.38 -27.83 -10.36
CA LYS A 425 0.84 -28.56 -10.73
C LYS A 425 1.01 -28.68 -12.26
N GLN A 426 1.81 -27.82 -12.89
CA GLN A 426 2.27 -28.08 -14.28
C GLN A 426 3.65 -27.48 -14.65
N CYS A 427 4.38 -26.84 -13.72
CA CYS A 427 5.60 -26.09 -14.05
C CYS A 427 6.92 -26.89 -14.15
N ILE A 428 6.92 -28.19 -13.86
CA ILE A 428 8.17 -28.99 -13.81
C ILE A 428 8.81 -29.21 -15.20
N ASN A 429 8.07 -29.06 -16.31
CA ASN A 429 8.59 -29.33 -17.66
C ASN A 429 9.15 -28.12 -18.42
N LEU A 430 9.16 -26.90 -17.84
CA LEU A 430 9.66 -25.70 -18.54
C LEU A 430 11.17 -25.45 -18.32
N ILE A 431 11.75 -25.96 -17.24
CA ILE A 431 13.13 -25.67 -16.83
C ILE A 431 14.16 -26.35 -17.75
N SER A 432 13.84 -27.50 -18.36
CA SER A 432 14.76 -28.20 -19.27
C SER A 432 14.85 -27.59 -20.67
N LYS A 433 13.85 -26.80 -21.11
CA LYS A 433 13.83 -26.22 -22.47
C LYS A 433 14.58 -24.89 -22.60
N MET A 434 14.86 -24.19 -21.50
CA MET A 434 15.58 -22.90 -21.55
C MET A 434 17.11 -23.04 -21.52
N ALA A 435 17.64 -24.26 -21.32
CA ALA A 435 19.09 -24.52 -21.28
C ALA A 435 19.73 -24.77 -22.66
N CYS A 436 18.96 -24.83 -23.75
CA CYS A 436 19.48 -25.10 -25.10
C CYS A 436 19.47 -23.89 -26.06
N ALA A 437 19.23 -22.67 -25.58
CA ALA A 437 19.19 -21.47 -26.42
C ALA A 437 19.95 -20.27 -25.82
N ALA A 438 21.09 -20.52 -25.18
CA ALA A 438 22.03 -19.49 -24.73
C ALA A 438 23.47 -19.86 -25.11
#